data_AF-A0A357I019-F1
#
_entry.id   AF-A0A357I019-F1
#
_cell.length_a   1.000
_cell.length_b   1.000
_cell.length_c   1.000
_cell.angle_alpha   90.00
_cell.angle_beta   90.00
_cell.angle_gamma   90.00
#
_symmetry.space_group_name_H-M   'P 1'
#
loop_
_entity.id
_entity.type
_entity.pdbx_description
1 polymer ?
#
loop_
_entity_poly.entity_id
_entity_poly.type
_entity_poly.pdbx_seq_one_letter_code
_entity_poly.pdbx_strand_id
1 'polypeptide(L)'
;MRCVFDRFDFGLFKEAVASLKAQGIDSILCTPTATPPRWLTAEHPEWMRVDINDVPFTHGTRQHCCTNNPGFRAESRRITRAMAEAFKDDAAVIGWQTDNELYCHVEECYCESCQVGFREWLALRYDQSIEKLNHAWGTLFWSQQYDDFDQVVIPKKWRQPAPCNPSALLDFRRFLSDSVTALSARTGGDSA
;
A
#
# COMPACT_ATOMS: atom_id res chain seq x y z
N MET A 1 -18.47 6.95 13.18
CA MET A 1 -18.16 7.79 11.99
C MET A 1 -19.28 7.59 10.98
N ARG A 2 -20.19 8.57 10.81
CA ARG A 2 -21.19 8.57 9.72
C ARG A 2 -20.57 9.35 8.55
N CYS A 3 -20.15 8.66 7.50
CA CYS A 3 -19.63 9.29 6.28
C CYS A 3 -20.73 9.34 5.22
N VAL A 4 -21.23 10.54 4.95
CA VAL A 4 -21.70 10.91 3.62
C VAL A 4 -20.47 11.41 2.88
N PHE A 5 -20.33 11.12 1.59
CA PHE A 5 -19.17 11.49 0.77
C PHE A 5 -18.66 12.91 1.06
N ASP A 6 -17.33 13.04 1.20
CA ASP A 6 -16.60 14.30 1.44
C ASP A 6 -16.81 15.03 2.77
N ARG A 7 -17.34 14.35 3.79
CA ARG A 7 -17.38 14.89 5.15
C ARG A 7 -16.46 14.13 6.11
N PHE A 8 -15.56 14.86 6.75
CA PHE A 8 -14.80 14.38 7.91
C PHE A 8 -15.49 14.80 9.20
N ASP A 9 -15.72 13.86 10.10
CA ASP A 9 -16.24 14.10 11.44
C ASP A 9 -15.27 13.53 12.48
N PHE A 10 -14.51 14.42 13.09
CA PHE A 10 -13.53 14.11 14.14
C PHE A 10 -14.06 14.40 15.55
N GLY A 11 -15.35 14.73 15.72
CA GLY A 11 -15.92 15.15 17.01
C GLY A 11 -15.63 14.18 18.14
N LEU A 12 -15.92 12.88 17.92
CA LEU A 12 -15.65 11.81 18.88
C LEU A 12 -14.17 11.78 19.32
N PHE A 13 -13.23 11.93 18.39
CA PHE A 13 -11.80 11.89 18.70
C PHE A 13 -11.35 13.16 19.45
N LYS A 14 -11.90 14.33 19.09
CA LYS A 14 -11.62 15.58 19.81
C LYS A 14 -12.12 15.51 21.26
N GLU A 15 -13.32 14.99 21.48
CA GLU A 15 -13.87 14.79 22.83
C GLU A 15 -13.03 13.79 23.64
N ALA A 16 -12.59 12.70 23.02
CA ALA A 16 -11.73 11.72 23.67
C ALA A 16 -10.36 12.31 24.06
N VAL A 17 -9.69 13.00 23.14
CA VAL A 17 -8.40 13.66 23.40
C VAL A 17 -8.55 14.73 24.50
N ALA A 18 -9.60 15.55 24.46
CA ALA A 18 -9.86 16.55 25.49
C ALA A 18 -10.07 15.92 26.88
N SER A 19 -10.77 14.77 26.93
CA SER A 19 -11.01 14.05 28.18
C SER A 19 -9.72 13.46 28.77
N LEU A 20 -8.85 12.89 27.92
CA LEU A 20 -7.53 12.39 28.33
C LEU A 20 -6.61 13.52 28.79
N LYS A 21 -6.60 14.63 28.04
CA LYS A 21 -5.85 15.85 28.36
C LYS A 21 -6.24 16.43 29.72
N ALA A 22 -7.53 16.45 30.06
CA ALA A 22 -8.01 16.93 31.36
C ALA A 22 -7.48 16.09 32.54
N GLN A 23 -7.01 14.86 32.29
CA GLN A 23 -6.38 13.98 33.27
C GLN A 23 -4.84 13.96 33.17
N GLY A 24 -4.25 14.81 32.32
CA GLY A 24 -2.81 14.83 32.09
C GLY A 24 -2.26 13.61 31.33
N ILE A 25 -3.09 12.97 30.49
CA ILE A 25 -2.70 11.81 29.68
C ILE A 25 -2.48 12.24 28.23
N ASP A 26 -1.26 12.01 27.74
CA ASP A 26 -0.91 12.22 26.34
C ASP A 26 -1.51 11.15 25.42
N SER A 27 -1.76 11.53 24.17
CA SER A 27 -2.41 10.69 23.16
C SER A 27 -1.51 10.46 21.94
N ILE A 28 -1.50 9.23 21.44
CA ILE A 28 -1.00 8.87 20.11
C ILE A 28 -2.20 8.51 19.25
N LEU A 29 -2.36 9.17 18.10
CA LEU A 29 -3.46 8.90 17.18
C LEU A 29 -3.01 7.99 16.03
N CYS A 30 -3.88 7.10 15.59
CA CYS A 30 -3.62 6.18 14.48
C CYS A 30 -4.34 6.63 13.21
N THR A 31 -3.70 6.57 12.05
CA THR A 31 -4.39 6.83 10.77
C THR A 31 -5.38 5.69 10.45
N PRO A 32 -6.60 5.99 10.00
CA PRO A 32 -7.66 4.97 9.86
C PRO A 32 -7.57 4.18 8.54
N THR A 33 -6.38 4.09 7.94
CA THR A 33 -6.16 3.60 6.57
C THR A 33 -6.21 2.07 6.45
N ALA A 34 -6.06 1.35 7.57
CA ALA A 34 -6.05 -0.11 7.62
C ALA A 34 -7.41 -0.75 7.28
N THR A 35 -8.51 0.00 7.48
CA THR A 35 -9.89 -0.48 7.28
C THR A 35 -10.70 0.54 6.49
N PRO A 36 -10.55 0.58 5.16
CA PRO A 36 -11.34 1.45 4.31
C PRO A 36 -12.84 1.15 4.47
N PRO A 37 -13.71 2.16 4.54
CA PRO A 37 -15.13 1.96 4.81
C PRO A 37 -15.85 1.28 3.64
N ARG A 38 -16.96 0.59 3.93
CA ARG A 38 -17.68 -0.20 2.93
C ARG A 38 -18.09 0.58 1.70
N TRP A 39 -18.55 1.82 1.85
CA TRP A 39 -18.96 2.66 0.70
C TRP A 39 -17.79 2.87 -0.28
N LEU A 40 -16.57 3.08 0.22
CA LEU A 40 -15.40 3.31 -0.62
C LEU A 40 -15.04 2.04 -1.39
N THR A 41 -15.07 0.89 -0.72
CA THR A 41 -14.80 -0.41 -1.36
C THR A 41 -15.92 -0.89 -2.28
N ALA A 42 -17.14 -0.38 -2.11
CA ALA A 42 -18.26 -0.70 -2.98
C ALA A 42 -18.23 0.15 -4.25
N GLU A 43 -17.78 1.40 -4.16
CA GLU A 43 -17.56 2.29 -5.30
C GLU A 43 -16.31 1.91 -6.10
N HIS A 44 -15.25 1.48 -5.41
CA HIS A 44 -13.96 1.12 -6.00
C HIS A 44 -13.59 -0.35 -5.76
N PRO A 45 -14.33 -1.32 -6.32
CA PRO A 45 -14.01 -2.73 -6.19
C PRO A 45 -12.66 -3.08 -6.83
N GLU A 46 -12.16 -2.28 -7.77
CA GLU A 46 -10.86 -2.46 -8.43
C GLU A 46 -9.66 -2.12 -7.53
N TRP A 47 -9.88 -1.52 -6.36
CA TRP A 47 -8.82 -1.23 -5.40
C TRP A 47 -8.51 -2.40 -4.47
N MET A 48 -9.31 -3.46 -4.52
CA MET A 48 -9.14 -4.62 -3.66
C MET A 48 -7.82 -5.34 -3.98
N ARG A 49 -7.22 -5.95 -2.96
CA ARG A 49 -6.10 -6.87 -3.17
C ARG A 49 -6.57 -8.05 -3.99
N VAL A 50 -5.66 -8.65 -4.75
CA VAL A 50 -5.91 -9.85 -5.55
C VAL A 50 -4.94 -10.93 -5.11
N ASP A 51 -5.47 -12.12 -4.85
CA ASP A 51 -4.67 -13.27 -4.44
C ASP A 51 -3.90 -13.88 -5.63
N ILE A 52 -3.11 -14.92 -5.35
CA ILE A 52 -2.33 -15.62 -6.38
C ILE A 52 -3.18 -16.33 -7.45
N ASN A 53 -4.47 -16.52 -7.19
CA ASN A 53 -5.43 -17.12 -8.09
C ASN A 53 -6.18 -16.09 -8.94
N ASP A 54 -5.78 -14.82 -8.91
CA ASP A 54 -6.48 -13.72 -9.56
C ASP A 54 -7.88 -13.47 -8.99
N VAL A 55 -8.12 -13.87 -7.73
CA VAL A 55 -9.38 -13.65 -7.02
C VAL A 55 -9.24 -12.41 -6.14
N PRO A 56 -10.08 -11.37 -6.34
CA PRO A 56 -10.11 -10.22 -5.45
C PRO A 56 -10.57 -10.59 -4.04
N PHE A 57 -9.88 -10.07 -3.03
CA PHE A 57 -10.37 -10.09 -1.66
C PHE A 57 -11.64 -9.23 -1.53
N THR A 58 -12.45 -9.52 -0.52
CA THR A 58 -13.72 -8.83 -0.28
C THR A 58 -13.72 -8.06 1.03
N HIS A 59 -14.64 -7.10 1.16
CA HIS A 59 -14.86 -6.38 2.40
C HIS A 59 -15.47 -7.31 3.47
N GLY A 60 -15.12 -7.09 4.75
CA GLY A 60 -15.62 -7.87 5.87
C GLY A 60 -14.66 -7.98 7.05
N THR A 61 -13.37 -7.68 6.80
CA THR A 61 -12.32 -7.61 7.82
C THR A 61 -11.45 -6.36 7.61
N ARG A 62 -10.11 -6.48 7.57
CA ARG A 62 -9.14 -5.37 7.47
C ARG A 62 -8.07 -5.64 6.40
N GLN A 63 -7.37 -4.60 5.96
CA GLN A 63 -6.26 -4.62 4.98
C GLN A 63 -6.62 -5.16 3.58
N HIS A 64 -7.89 -5.05 3.19
CA HIS A 64 -8.40 -5.64 1.94
C HIS A 64 -8.15 -4.80 0.68
N CYS A 65 -7.73 -3.53 0.80
CA CYS A 65 -7.33 -2.71 -0.35
C CYS A 65 -5.82 -2.79 -0.63
N CYS A 66 -5.46 -2.68 -1.91
CA CYS A 66 -4.10 -2.68 -2.39
C CYS A 66 -3.41 -1.33 -2.11
N THR A 67 -2.32 -1.36 -1.34
CA THR A 67 -1.52 -0.18 -0.98
C THR A 67 -0.69 0.39 -2.15
N ASN A 68 -0.66 -0.31 -3.28
CA ASN A 68 -0.04 0.14 -4.53
C ASN A 68 -1.06 0.74 -5.50
N ASN A 69 -2.36 0.64 -5.22
CA ASN A 69 -3.36 1.27 -6.07
C ASN A 69 -3.32 2.80 -5.91
N PRO A 70 -3.19 3.57 -7.00
CA PRO A 70 -3.03 5.03 -6.93
C PRO A 70 -4.26 5.74 -6.36
N GLY A 71 -5.47 5.25 -6.66
CA GLY A 71 -6.72 5.77 -6.12
C GLY A 71 -6.82 5.56 -4.61
N PHE A 72 -6.53 4.33 -4.16
CA PHE A 72 -6.48 4.03 -2.72
C PHE A 72 -5.43 4.87 -1.98
N ARG A 73 -4.23 5.06 -2.57
CA ARG A 73 -3.19 5.93 -2.00
C ARG A 73 -3.63 7.39 -1.94
N ALA A 74 -4.38 7.88 -2.92
CA ALA A 74 -4.92 9.24 -2.90
C ALA A 74 -5.93 9.42 -1.74
N GLU A 75 -6.85 8.48 -1.56
CA GLU A 75 -7.81 8.51 -0.45
C GLU A 75 -7.15 8.37 0.92
N SER A 76 -6.15 7.48 1.03
CA SER A 76 -5.32 7.32 2.24
C SER A 76 -4.62 8.63 2.63
N ARG A 77 -4.03 9.33 1.65
CA ARG A 77 -3.46 10.67 1.88
C ARG A 77 -4.51 11.70 2.26
N ARG A 78 -5.69 11.66 1.63
CA ARG A 78 -6.77 12.61 1.87
C ARG A 78 -7.26 12.56 3.31
N ILE A 79 -7.60 11.37 3.83
CA ILE A 79 -8.03 11.20 5.23
C ILE A 79 -6.92 11.53 6.21
N THR A 80 -5.68 11.10 5.93
CA THR A 80 -4.54 11.33 6.82
C THR A 80 -4.22 12.82 6.92
N ARG A 81 -4.25 13.56 5.80
CA ARG A 81 -4.07 15.02 5.79
C ARG A 81 -5.19 15.74 6.55
N ALA A 82 -6.45 15.35 6.33
CA ALA A 82 -7.58 15.94 7.05
C ALA A 82 -7.46 15.72 8.56
N MET A 83 -7.02 14.53 8.98
CA MET A 83 -6.82 14.21 10.39
C MET A 83 -5.63 14.98 10.99
N ALA A 84 -4.51 15.07 10.27
CA ALA A 84 -3.36 15.86 10.69
C ALA A 84 -3.74 17.34 10.89
N GLU A 85 -4.45 17.93 9.92
CA GLU A 85 -4.92 19.32 10.02
C GLU A 85 -5.88 19.54 11.20
N ALA A 86 -6.75 18.57 11.48
CA ALA A 86 -7.72 18.67 12.57
C ALA A 86 -7.11 18.63 13.98
N PHE A 87 -5.89 18.08 14.12
CA PHE A 87 -5.20 17.87 15.40
C PHE A 87 -3.85 18.58 15.50
N LYS A 88 -3.42 19.35 14.48
CA LYS A 88 -2.08 19.97 14.40
C LYS A 88 -1.72 20.86 15.60
N ASP A 89 -2.71 21.53 16.19
CA ASP A 89 -2.54 22.50 17.27
C ASP A 89 -2.86 21.90 18.66
N ASP A 90 -3.23 20.61 18.76
CA ASP A 90 -3.51 19.99 20.05
C ASP A 90 -2.26 19.35 20.66
N ALA A 91 -1.66 20.06 21.61
CA ALA A 91 -0.46 19.62 22.30
C ALA A 91 -0.60 18.27 23.05
N ALA A 92 -1.83 17.80 23.31
CA ALA A 92 -2.05 16.48 23.90
C ALA A 92 -1.84 15.33 22.90
N VAL A 93 -1.77 15.60 21.60
CA VAL A 93 -1.43 14.61 20.57
C VAL A 93 0.08 14.64 20.34
N ILE A 94 0.80 13.73 20.99
CA ILE A 94 2.27 13.72 21.01
C ILE A 94 2.90 12.89 19.89
N GLY A 95 2.08 12.16 19.12
CA GLY A 95 2.59 11.27 18.08
C GLY A 95 1.50 10.65 17.22
N TRP A 96 1.96 9.97 16.18
CA TRP A 96 1.12 9.30 15.20
C TRP A 96 1.61 7.88 14.96
N GLN A 97 0.67 6.94 14.92
CA GLN A 97 0.88 5.61 14.38
C GLN A 97 0.33 5.56 12.95
N THR A 98 1.16 5.18 11.99
CA THR A 98 0.73 5.01 10.60
C THR A 98 0.06 3.66 10.41
N ASP A 99 -1.17 3.67 9.92
CA ASP A 99 -1.95 2.47 9.61
C ASP A 99 -2.04 1.54 10.83
N ASN A 100 -2.07 0.22 10.61
CA ASN A 100 -1.96 -0.78 11.65
C ASN A 100 -1.38 -2.08 11.07
N GLU A 101 -0.19 -2.47 11.53
CA GLU A 101 0.45 -3.77 11.23
C GLU A 101 0.48 -4.07 9.72
N LEU A 102 1.12 -3.19 8.95
CA LEU A 102 1.21 -3.30 7.50
C LEU A 102 1.58 -4.72 7.06
N TYR A 103 0.80 -5.28 6.14
CA TYR A 103 0.95 -6.66 5.62
C TYR A 103 0.78 -7.82 6.63
N CYS A 104 0.15 -7.57 7.78
CA CYS A 104 -0.12 -8.61 8.79
C CYS A 104 -0.88 -9.84 8.25
N HIS A 105 -1.85 -9.62 7.37
CA HIS A 105 -2.73 -10.70 6.87
C HIS A 105 -2.48 -11.06 5.42
N VAL A 106 -2.16 -10.07 4.59
CA VAL A 106 -1.99 -10.22 3.13
C VAL A 106 -0.80 -9.39 2.69
N GLU A 107 0.35 -10.04 2.59
CA GLU A 107 1.60 -9.46 2.10
C GLU A 107 1.59 -9.28 0.57
N GLU A 108 1.28 -10.35 -0.16
CA GLU A 108 1.32 -10.37 -1.62
C GLU A 108 0.00 -9.89 -2.22
N CYS A 109 0.10 -9.13 -3.31
CA CYS A 109 -1.06 -8.72 -4.10
C CYS A 109 -0.69 -8.77 -5.58
N TYR A 110 -1.53 -9.40 -6.38
CA TYR A 110 -1.30 -9.70 -7.79
C TYR A 110 -2.20 -8.87 -8.72
N CYS A 111 -2.75 -7.75 -8.23
CA CYS A 111 -3.60 -6.88 -9.04
C CYS A 111 -2.78 -6.06 -10.06
N GLU A 112 -3.46 -5.46 -11.02
CA GLU A 112 -2.83 -4.67 -12.09
C GLU A 112 -1.94 -3.54 -11.55
N SER A 113 -2.34 -2.85 -10.47
CA SER A 113 -1.51 -1.80 -9.88
C SER A 113 -0.18 -2.34 -9.33
N CYS A 114 -0.17 -3.56 -8.80
CA CYS A 114 1.07 -4.21 -8.39
C CYS A 114 1.91 -4.62 -9.61
N GLN A 115 1.28 -5.09 -10.68
CA GLN A 115 1.98 -5.48 -11.92
C GLN A 115 2.70 -4.29 -12.55
N VAL A 116 2.02 -3.14 -12.66
CA VAL A 116 2.63 -1.89 -13.15
C VAL A 116 3.74 -1.43 -12.20
N GLY A 117 3.47 -1.33 -10.90
CA GLY A 117 4.46 -0.89 -9.93
C GLY A 117 5.69 -1.79 -9.85
N PHE A 118 5.54 -3.11 -10.05
CA PHE A 118 6.67 -4.04 -10.07
C PHE A 118 7.57 -3.80 -11.27
N ARG A 119 7.00 -3.55 -12.46
CA ARG A 119 7.76 -3.21 -13.67
C ARG A 119 8.54 -1.91 -13.49
N GLU A 120 7.90 -0.88 -12.95
CA GLU A 120 8.53 0.41 -12.66
C GLU A 120 9.68 0.26 -11.65
N TRP A 121 9.46 -0.51 -10.58
CA TRP A 121 10.48 -0.79 -9.57
C TRP A 121 11.68 -1.55 -10.16
N LEU A 122 11.44 -2.53 -11.02
CA LEU A 122 12.50 -3.27 -11.71
C LEU A 122 13.29 -2.36 -12.65
N ALA A 123 12.61 -1.53 -13.42
CA ALA A 123 13.24 -0.58 -14.32
C ALA A 123 14.14 0.38 -13.52
N LEU A 124 13.69 0.88 -12.36
CA LEU A 124 14.53 1.70 -11.47
C LEU A 124 15.71 0.91 -10.90
N ARG A 125 15.49 -0.31 -10.42
CA ARG A 125 16.52 -1.16 -9.81
C ARG A 125 17.63 -1.55 -10.77
N TYR A 126 17.30 -1.73 -12.05
CA TYR A 126 18.21 -2.20 -13.09
C TYR A 126 18.62 -1.10 -14.06
N ASP A 127 18.57 0.18 -13.62
CA ASP A 127 19.01 1.35 -14.38
C ASP A 127 18.40 1.45 -15.79
N GLN A 128 17.11 1.12 -15.92
CA GLN A 128 16.36 1.09 -17.18
C GLN A 128 16.95 0.11 -18.23
N SER A 129 17.79 -0.85 -17.83
CA SER A 129 18.37 -1.85 -18.74
C SER A 129 17.75 -3.22 -18.49
N ILE A 130 17.00 -3.69 -19.48
CA ILE A 130 16.41 -5.02 -19.46
C ILE A 130 17.50 -6.12 -19.52
N GLU A 131 18.65 -5.83 -20.14
CA GLU A 131 19.80 -6.72 -20.20
C GLU A 131 20.39 -6.97 -18.81
N LYS A 132 20.48 -5.92 -17.97
CA LYS A 132 20.93 -6.06 -16.58
C LYS A 132 19.98 -6.94 -15.77
N LEU A 133 18.66 -6.78 -15.95
CA LEU A 133 17.67 -7.66 -15.31
C LEU A 133 17.85 -9.10 -15.80
N ASN A 134 17.88 -9.32 -17.12
CA ASN A 134 18.01 -10.64 -17.72
C ASN A 134 19.28 -11.36 -17.23
N HIS A 135 20.40 -10.65 -17.17
CA HIS A 135 21.66 -11.17 -16.65
C HIS A 135 21.55 -11.53 -15.16
N ALA A 136 21.00 -10.63 -14.33
CA ALA A 136 20.85 -10.86 -12.89
C ALA A 136 19.89 -12.01 -12.55
N TRP A 137 18.82 -12.16 -13.32
CA TRP A 137 17.84 -13.22 -13.15
C TRP A 137 18.24 -14.53 -13.84
N GLY A 138 19.28 -14.53 -14.68
CA GLY A 138 19.70 -15.72 -15.43
C GLY A 138 18.63 -16.20 -16.41
N THR A 139 17.92 -15.28 -17.06
CA THR A 139 16.73 -15.57 -17.87
C THR A 139 17.00 -16.34 -19.16
N LEU A 140 18.27 -16.52 -19.54
CA LEU A 140 18.65 -17.47 -20.60
C LEU A 140 18.14 -18.89 -20.32
N PHE A 141 18.05 -19.27 -19.04
CA PHE A 141 17.52 -20.57 -18.65
C PHE A 141 16.01 -20.66 -18.91
N TRP A 142 15.61 -21.69 -19.66
CA TRP A 142 14.23 -21.92 -20.12
C TRP A 142 13.64 -20.76 -20.94
N SER A 143 14.48 -20.00 -21.64
CA SER A 143 14.04 -18.92 -22.55
C SER A 143 13.12 -17.90 -21.87
N GLN A 144 13.45 -17.50 -20.65
CA GLN A 144 12.70 -16.52 -19.86
C GLN A 144 13.13 -15.07 -20.15
N GLN A 145 13.94 -14.83 -21.19
CA GLN A 145 14.45 -13.50 -21.51
C GLN A 145 13.30 -12.56 -21.87
N TYR A 146 13.40 -11.34 -21.38
CA TYR A 146 12.48 -10.25 -21.69
C TYR A 146 13.16 -9.25 -22.62
N ASP A 147 12.44 -8.74 -23.62
CA ASP A 147 12.91 -7.68 -24.51
C ASP A 147 12.64 -6.28 -23.92
N ASP A 148 11.66 -6.16 -23.03
CA ASP A 148 11.30 -4.92 -22.33
C ASP A 148 10.69 -5.22 -20.95
N PHE A 149 10.66 -4.23 -20.07
CA PHE A 149 10.04 -4.35 -18.75
C PHE A 149 8.52 -4.58 -18.83
N ASP A 150 7.84 -4.15 -19.90
CA ASP A 150 6.41 -4.37 -20.12
C ASP A 150 6.04 -5.86 -20.29
N GLN A 151 7.00 -6.69 -20.70
CA GLN A 151 6.81 -8.15 -20.83
C GLN A 151 6.93 -8.87 -19.49
N VAL A 152 7.55 -8.24 -18.49
CA VAL A 152 7.75 -8.85 -17.17
C VAL A 152 6.39 -9.09 -16.51
N VAL A 153 6.22 -10.28 -15.93
CA VAL A 153 5.03 -10.67 -15.17
C VAL A 153 5.42 -10.93 -13.71
N ILE A 154 4.53 -10.60 -12.78
CA ILE A 154 4.73 -10.96 -11.37
C ILE A 154 4.84 -12.49 -11.26
N PRO A 155 5.88 -13.02 -10.59
CA PRO A 155 6.05 -14.46 -10.43
C PRO A 155 5.02 -15.03 -9.45
N LYS A 156 3.96 -15.63 -9.99
CA LYS A 156 2.95 -16.34 -9.20
C LYS A 156 3.43 -17.75 -8.85
N LYS A 157 4.04 -17.92 -7.67
CA LYS A 157 4.55 -19.22 -7.18
C LYS A 157 3.54 -20.36 -7.38
N TRP A 158 3.98 -21.46 -8.01
CA TRP A 158 3.17 -22.65 -8.28
C TRP A 158 1.99 -22.46 -9.25
N ARG A 159 1.99 -21.39 -10.07
CA ARG A 159 1.01 -21.21 -11.15
C ARG A 159 1.55 -21.56 -12.53
N GLN A 160 2.86 -21.72 -12.65
CA GLN A 160 3.53 -22.23 -13.85
C GLN A 160 3.72 -23.76 -13.72
N PRO A 161 3.94 -24.49 -14.84
CA PRO A 161 4.18 -25.93 -14.81
C PRO A 161 5.39 -26.38 -13.97
N ALA A 162 6.29 -25.45 -13.63
CA ALA A 162 7.48 -25.66 -12.80
C ALA A 162 7.68 -24.47 -11.85
N PRO A 163 8.56 -24.57 -10.83
CA PRO A 163 8.87 -23.45 -9.93
C PRO A 163 9.29 -22.18 -10.69
N CYS A 164 8.86 -21.01 -10.20
CA CYS A 164 9.30 -19.71 -10.74
C CYS A 164 10.80 -19.52 -10.64
N ASN A 165 11.32 -18.60 -11.45
CA ASN A 165 12.66 -18.05 -11.27
C ASN A 165 12.84 -17.53 -9.82
N PRO A 166 13.83 -18.03 -9.07
CA PRO A 166 14.05 -17.63 -7.68
C PRO A 166 14.47 -16.16 -7.54
N SER A 167 15.20 -15.61 -8.52
CA SER A 167 15.58 -14.18 -8.54
C SER A 167 14.34 -13.30 -8.70
N ALA A 168 13.43 -13.67 -9.60
CA ALA A 168 12.17 -12.95 -9.77
C ALA A 168 11.31 -12.98 -8.48
N LEU A 169 11.20 -14.14 -7.82
CA LEU A 169 10.47 -14.26 -6.55
C LEU A 169 11.09 -13.38 -5.46
N LEU A 170 12.41 -13.36 -5.34
CA LEU A 170 13.12 -12.53 -4.36
C LEU A 170 12.90 -11.04 -4.61
N ASP A 171 12.99 -10.61 -5.86
CA ASP A 171 12.77 -9.22 -6.24
C ASP A 171 11.31 -8.80 -6.07
N PHE A 172 10.34 -9.69 -6.29
CA PHE A 172 8.94 -9.40 -5.97
C PHE A 172 8.75 -9.15 -4.46
N ARG A 173 9.40 -9.94 -3.58
CA ARG A 173 9.37 -9.69 -2.13
C ARG A 173 10.03 -8.37 -1.74
N ARG A 174 11.14 -8.01 -2.37
CA ARG A 174 11.79 -6.70 -2.18
C ARG A 174 10.90 -5.55 -2.63
N PHE A 175 10.28 -5.67 -3.81
CA PHE A 175 9.31 -4.70 -4.32
C PHE A 175 8.16 -4.48 -3.33
N LEU A 176 7.57 -5.54 -2.76
CA LEU A 176 6.50 -5.40 -1.78
C LEU A 176 6.98 -4.65 -0.54
N SER A 177 8.17 -4.98 -0.03
CA SER A 177 8.79 -4.25 1.10
C SER A 177 9.01 -2.77 0.79
N ASP A 178 9.61 -2.44 -0.35
CA ASP A 178 9.88 -1.04 -0.73
C ASP A 178 8.58 -0.27 -0.99
N SER A 179 7.58 -0.93 -1.58
CA SER A 179 6.25 -0.37 -1.84
C SER A 179 5.56 0.13 -0.57
N VAL A 180 5.65 -0.66 0.51
CA VAL A 180 5.06 -0.30 1.80
C VAL A 180 5.88 0.73 2.55
N THR A 181 7.21 0.70 2.45
CA THR A 181 8.06 1.77 2.95
C THR A 181 7.72 3.10 2.26
N ALA A 182 7.51 3.10 0.95
CA ALA A 182 7.11 4.29 0.20
C ALA A 182 5.69 4.78 0.54
N LEU A 183 4.80 3.93 1.04
CA LEU A 183 3.49 4.34 1.55
C LEU A 183 3.62 5.17 2.83
N SER A 184 4.51 4.75 3.73
CA SER A 184 4.73 5.37 5.05
C SER A 184 5.77 6.49 5.04
N ALA A 185 6.51 6.65 3.93
CA ALA A 185 7.49 7.71 3.78
C ALA A 185 6.81 9.09 3.79
N ARG A 186 7.47 10.07 4.42
CA ARG A 186 7.10 11.48 4.24
C ARG A 186 7.18 11.79 2.74
N THR A 187 6.09 12.29 2.17
CA THR A 187 6.14 12.97 0.88
C THR A 187 6.98 14.23 1.09
N GLY A 188 8.25 14.17 0.72
CA GLY A 188 9.11 15.34 0.72
C GLY A 188 8.68 16.29 -0.37
N GLY A 189 8.32 17.52 0.00
CA GLY A 189 8.27 18.67 -0.89
C GLY A 189 6.98 18.90 -1.66
N ASP A 190 5.95 19.41 -0.99
CA ASP A 190 5.21 20.54 -1.56
C ASP A 190 5.82 21.78 -0.90
N SER A 191 6.59 22.53 -1.69
CA SER A 191 7.18 23.82 -1.29
C SER A 191 6.10 24.76 -0.79
N ALA A 192 6.37 25.34 0.39
CA ALA A 192 5.72 26.55 0.90
C ALA A 192 5.87 27.72 -0.08
#